data_AF-A0A1W2AXI3-F1
#
_entry.id   AF-A0A1W2AXI3-F1
#
_cell.length_a   1.000
_cell.length_b   1.000
_cell.length_c   1.000
_cell.angle_alpha   90.00
_cell.angle_beta   90.00
_cell.angle_gamma   90.00
#
_symmetry.space_group_name_H-M   'P 1'
#
loop_
_entity.id
_entity.type
_entity.pdbx_description
1 polymer ?
#
loop_
_entity_poly.entity_id
_entity_poly.type
_entity_poly.pdbx_seq_one_letter_code
_entity_poly.pdbx_strand_id
1 'polypeptide(L)'
;MFKTFISIVLIIILCGCNKITPSGEFWKAFHENEIDQEKFDHGPYGGTTHIKWSKKDDSKFTKKEIVEFAEKNGWWFVDEAEVENVINSDDFSYSIINKELNMNQFKKTRVLRFHTNFLIINEDAQRDTQNNCFVILSENLDSLTVYYRWGDF
;
A
#
# COMPACT_ATOMS: atom_id res chain seq x y z
N MET A 1 -31.05 -24.76 -33.79
CA MET A 1 -31.39 -23.76 -32.76
C MET A 1 -30.35 -23.80 -31.64
N PHE A 2 -29.06 -23.65 -31.97
CA PHE A 2 -27.92 -23.90 -31.06
C PHE A 2 -26.72 -22.97 -31.35
N LYS A 3 -26.96 -21.84 -32.02
CA LYS A 3 -25.90 -20.89 -32.42
C LYS A 3 -25.94 -19.56 -31.67
N THR A 4 -27.02 -19.26 -30.95
CA THR A 4 -27.20 -17.98 -30.26
C THR A 4 -26.77 -17.99 -28.79
N PHE A 5 -26.46 -19.16 -28.20
CA PHE A 5 -26.04 -19.28 -26.80
C PHE A 5 -24.53 -19.21 -26.59
N ILE A 6 -23.72 -19.38 -27.63
CA ILE A 6 -22.24 -19.37 -27.54
C ILE A 6 -21.67 -17.94 -27.51
N SER A 7 -22.43 -16.94 -27.97
CA SER A 7 -21.93 -15.54 -28.03
C SER A 7 -21.93 -14.79 -26.70
N ILE A 8 -22.66 -15.25 -25.68
CA ILE A 8 -22.75 -14.54 -24.38
C ILE A 8 -21.60 -14.94 -23.43
N VAL A 9 -21.05 -16.16 -23.56
CA VAL A 9 -19.98 -16.66 -22.69
C VAL A 9 -18.61 -16.05 -23.04
N LEU A 10 -18.42 -15.56 -24.27
CA LEU A 10 -17.13 -15.04 -24.74
C LEU A 10 -16.85 -13.58 -24.32
N ILE A 11 -17.87 -12.82 -23.93
CA ILE A 11 -17.71 -11.40 -23.54
C ILE A 11 -17.19 -11.28 -22.09
N ILE A 12 -17.46 -12.26 -21.23
CA ILE A 12 -17.04 -12.24 -19.81
C ILE A 12 -15.51 -12.45 -19.66
N ILE A 13 -14.84 -13.00 -20.68
CA ILE A 13 -13.39 -13.27 -20.64
C ILE A 13 -12.56 -12.02 -21.01
N LEU A 14 -13.16 -10.98 -21.59
CA LEU A 14 -12.46 -9.75 -22.00
C LEU A 14 -12.62 -8.59 -21.03
N CYS A 15 -13.49 -8.69 -20.03
CA CYS A 15 -13.39 -7.90 -18.81
C CYS A 15 -12.36 -8.57 -17.89
N GLY A 16 -11.08 -8.50 -18.28
CA GLY A 16 -10.01 -8.75 -17.33
C GLY A 16 -10.25 -7.85 -16.14
N CYS A 17 -10.72 -8.41 -15.02
CA CYS A 17 -10.67 -7.74 -13.72
C CYS A 17 -9.23 -7.27 -13.58
N ASN A 18 -9.00 -5.96 -13.71
CA ASN A 18 -7.77 -5.36 -13.20
C ASN A 18 -7.69 -5.85 -11.76
N LYS A 19 -6.68 -6.66 -11.44
CA LYS A 19 -6.47 -7.25 -10.12
C LYS A 19 -6.07 -6.17 -9.10
N ILE A 20 -6.86 -5.10 -9.00
CA ILE A 20 -6.79 -4.15 -7.89
C ILE A 20 -7.54 -4.84 -6.77
N THR A 21 -6.89 -5.83 -6.15
CA THR A 21 -7.34 -6.40 -4.89
C THR A 21 -7.42 -5.26 -3.88
N PRO A 22 -8.51 -5.14 -3.10
CA PRO A 22 -8.66 -4.08 -2.10
C PRO A 22 -7.48 -3.99 -1.15
N SER A 23 -6.80 -5.12 -0.92
CA SER A 23 -5.69 -5.29 -0.02
C SER A 23 -4.36 -4.71 -0.48
N GLY A 24 -4.17 -4.28 -1.74
CA GLY A 24 -2.83 -3.90 -2.20
C GLY A 24 -1.87 -5.09 -2.34
N GLU A 25 -2.39 -6.31 -2.54
CA GLU A 25 -1.59 -7.53 -2.76
C GLU A 25 -0.66 -7.42 -3.98
N PHE A 26 -0.92 -6.50 -4.92
CA PHE A 26 -0.03 -6.21 -6.04
C PHE A 26 1.39 -5.86 -5.59
N TRP A 27 1.58 -5.33 -4.37
CA TRP A 27 2.90 -5.07 -3.80
C TRP A 27 3.80 -6.31 -3.76
N LYS A 28 3.25 -7.53 -3.69
CA LYS A 28 4.05 -8.77 -3.75
C LYS A 28 4.89 -8.91 -5.02
N ALA A 29 4.43 -8.32 -6.13
CA ALA A 29 5.17 -8.35 -7.39
C ALA A 29 6.31 -7.32 -7.44
N PHE A 30 6.39 -6.41 -6.47
CA PHE A 30 7.51 -5.48 -6.32
C PHE A 30 8.69 -6.24 -5.70
N HIS A 31 9.76 -6.45 -6.46
CA HIS A 31 10.97 -7.14 -5.99
C HIS A 31 10.67 -8.40 -5.15
N GLU A 32 9.84 -9.30 -5.68
CA GLU A 32 9.32 -10.48 -4.95
C GLU A 32 10.43 -11.29 -4.26
N ASN A 33 11.57 -11.44 -4.94
CA ASN A 33 12.73 -12.19 -4.42
C ASN A 33 13.45 -11.49 -3.25
N GLU A 34 13.09 -10.25 -2.90
CA GLU A 34 13.69 -9.44 -1.83
C GLU A 34 12.75 -9.28 -0.62
N ILE A 35 11.59 -9.96 -0.62
CA ILE A 35 10.65 -9.95 0.51
C ILE A 35 11.23 -10.74 1.69
N ASP A 36 11.31 -10.10 2.85
CA ASP A 36 11.68 -10.74 4.12
C ASP A 36 10.45 -11.20 4.90
N GLN A 37 9.39 -10.40 4.86
CA GLN A 37 8.18 -10.62 5.63
C GLN A 37 6.97 -10.10 4.85
N GLU A 38 5.89 -10.87 4.86
CA GLU A 38 4.58 -10.41 4.39
C GLU A 38 3.48 -10.83 5.37
N LYS A 39 2.51 -9.94 5.58
CA LYS A 39 1.29 -10.19 6.35
C LYS A 39 0.13 -9.47 5.69
N PHE A 40 -0.94 -10.22 5.46
CA PHE A 40 -2.17 -9.73 4.89
C PHE A 40 -3.33 -10.06 5.83
N ASP A 41 -4.25 -9.12 5.95
CA ASP A 41 -5.55 -9.32 6.57
C ASP A 41 -6.64 -8.86 5.60
N HIS A 42 -7.65 -9.70 5.40
CA HIS A 42 -8.74 -9.53 4.43
C HIS A 42 -10.09 -9.70 5.11
N GLY A 43 -10.33 -8.88 6.13
CA GLY A 43 -11.62 -8.85 6.80
C GLY A 43 -12.74 -8.33 5.90
N PRO A 44 -14.00 -8.72 6.17
CA PRO A 44 -15.16 -8.27 5.42
C PRO A 44 -15.43 -6.75 5.54
N TYR A 45 -14.89 -6.11 6.58
CA TYR A 45 -15.07 -4.68 6.89
C TYR A 45 -13.78 -3.87 6.84
N GLY A 46 -12.67 -4.49 6.41
CA GLY A 46 -11.37 -3.84 6.45
C GLY A 46 -10.24 -4.84 6.45
N GLY A 47 -9.03 -4.33 6.27
CA GLY A 47 -7.85 -5.18 6.18
C GLY A 47 -6.57 -4.39 6.24
N THR A 48 -5.47 -5.14 6.35
CA THR A 48 -4.12 -4.59 6.40
C THR A 48 -3.22 -5.34 5.45
N THR A 49 -2.25 -4.61 4.91
CA THR A 49 -1.11 -5.17 4.18
C THR A 49 0.15 -4.62 4.80
N HIS A 50 1.04 -5.53 5.18
CA HIS A 50 2.34 -5.22 5.72
C HIS A 50 3.37 -6.10 5.04
N ILE A 51 4.25 -5.50 4.25
CA ILE A 51 5.32 -6.21 3.56
C ILE A 51 6.64 -5.50 3.83
N LYS A 52 7.70 -6.28 4.06
CA LYS A 52 9.06 -5.78 4.27
C LYS A 52 9.99 -6.40 3.25
N TRP A 53 10.90 -5.58 2.74
CA TRP A 53 11.96 -6.00 1.84
C TRP A 53 13.31 -5.56 2.38
N SER A 54 14.33 -6.36 2.06
CA SER A 54 15.73 -6.00 2.19
C SER A 54 16.49 -6.38 0.93
N LYS A 55 17.37 -5.48 0.47
CA LYS A 55 18.27 -5.75 -0.64
C LYS A 55 19.21 -6.90 -0.30
N LYS A 56 19.38 -7.81 -1.27
CA LYS A 56 20.26 -8.98 -1.17
C LYS A 56 21.64 -8.74 -1.79
N ASP A 57 21.81 -7.59 -2.44
CA ASP A 57 23.02 -7.11 -3.08
C ASP A 57 23.22 -5.60 -2.78
N ASP A 58 24.23 -4.97 -3.38
CA ASP A 58 24.52 -3.55 -3.20
C ASP A 58 23.57 -2.60 -3.98
N SER A 59 22.51 -3.14 -4.60
CA SER A 59 21.49 -2.32 -5.25
C SER A 59 20.64 -1.56 -4.22
N LYS A 60 19.81 -0.63 -4.70
CA LYS A 60 19.02 0.27 -3.85
C LYS A 60 17.59 0.36 -4.34
N PHE A 61 16.65 0.46 -3.41
CA PHE A 61 15.30 0.89 -3.70
C PHE A 61 15.29 2.39 -3.99
N THR A 62 14.63 2.79 -5.05
CA THR A 62 14.53 4.18 -5.46
C THR A 62 13.11 4.68 -5.27
N LYS A 63 12.94 5.93 -4.83
CA LYS A 63 11.61 6.56 -4.79
C LYS A 63 10.90 6.45 -6.14
N LYS A 64 11.65 6.64 -7.24
CA LYS A 64 11.11 6.60 -8.60
C LYS A 64 10.44 5.25 -8.90
N GLU A 65 11.13 4.13 -8.70
CA GLU A 65 10.55 2.82 -9.04
C GLU A 65 9.36 2.47 -8.14
N ILE A 66 9.40 2.89 -6.86
CA ILE A 66 8.30 2.68 -5.91
C ILE A 66 7.05 3.44 -6.38
N VAL A 67 7.22 4.73 -6.73
CA VAL A 67 6.12 5.58 -7.20
C VAL A 67 5.57 5.07 -8.52
N GLU A 68 6.42 4.78 -9.51
CA GLU A 68 5.99 4.25 -10.81
C GLU A 68 5.25 2.91 -10.67
N PHE A 69 5.70 2.05 -9.75
CA PHE A 69 5.04 0.78 -9.48
C PHE A 69 3.66 0.97 -8.84
N ALA A 70 3.53 1.87 -7.85
CA ALA A 70 2.24 2.19 -7.23
C ALA A 70 1.25 2.80 -8.26
N GLU A 71 1.72 3.77 -9.05
CA GLU A 71 0.91 4.47 -10.06
C GLU A 71 0.43 3.54 -11.16
N LYS A 72 1.27 2.61 -11.61
CA LYS A 72 0.89 1.57 -12.57
C LYS A 72 -0.24 0.67 -12.05
N ASN A 73 -0.38 0.56 -10.73
CA ASN A 73 -1.44 -0.22 -10.06
C ASN A 73 -2.61 0.67 -9.56
N GLY A 74 -2.65 1.93 -9.98
CA GLY A 74 -3.75 2.85 -9.70
C GLY A 74 -3.70 3.52 -8.32
N TRP A 75 -2.54 3.54 -7.67
CA TRP A 75 -2.29 4.27 -6.42
C TRP A 75 -1.37 5.45 -6.69
N TRP A 76 -1.66 6.61 -6.09
CA TRP A 76 -1.10 7.89 -6.53
C TRP A 76 -0.19 8.42 -5.44
N PHE A 77 1.02 8.84 -5.80
CA PHE A 77 1.91 9.47 -4.82
C PHE A 77 1.33 10.80 -4.34
N VAL A 78 1.29 11.00 -3.03
CA VAL A 78 0.77 12.23 -2.41
C VAL A 78 1.93 13.13 -2.00
N ASP A 79 2.73 12.65 -1.06
CA ASP A 79 3.84 13.39 -0.47
C ASP A 79 4.89 12.46 0.16
N GLU A 80 5.98 13.09 0.59
CA GLU A 80 7.08 12.47 1.32
C GLU A 80 7.30 13.27 2.60
N ALA A 81 7.45 12.57 3.71
CA ALA A 81 7.73 13.17 5.01
C ALA A 81 8.87 12.43 5.72
N GLU A 82 9.63 13.18 6.51
CA GLU A 82 10.52 12.60 7.52
C GLU A 82 9.69 12.02 8.68
N VAL A 83 10.22 10.96 9.31
CA VAL A 83 9.56 10.26 10.41
C VAL A 83 9.19 11.20 11.56
N GLU A 84 10.05 12.16 11.87
CA GLU A 84 9.80 13.18 12.89
C GLU A 84 8.55 14.01 12.59
N ASN A 85 8.29 14.32 11.32
CA ASN A 85 7.10 15.04 10.89
C ASN A 85 5.85 14.15 10.96
N VAL A 86 5.98 12.86 10.64
CA VAL A 86 4.89 11.88 10.77
C VAL A 86 4.45 11.72 12.24
N ILE A 87 5.40 11.63 13.17
CA ILE A 87 5.12 11.43 14.60
C ILE A 87 4.39 12.63 15.20
N ASN A 88 4.75 13.85 14.79
CA ASN A 88 4.23 15.08 15.38
C ASN A 88 3.03 15.67 14.61
N SER A 89 2.53 14.98 13.59
CA SER A 89 1.42 15.47 12.77
C SER A 89 0.05 15.18 13.40
N ASP A 90 -0.90 16.08 13.18
CA ASP A 90 -2.32 15.93 13.46
C ASP A 90 -3.12 15.29 12.29
N ASP A 91 -2.45 15.03 11.16
CA ASP A 91 -3.04 14.36 10.00
C ASP A 91 -3.47 12.93 10.37
N PHE A 92 -4.75 12.64 10.15
CA PHE A 92 -5.32 11.33 10.45
C PHE A 92 -4.55 10.20 9.77
N SER A 93 -4.08 10.42 8.54
CA SER A 93 -3.26 9.47 7.78
C SER A 93 -2.01 9.06 8.57
N TYR A 94 -1.26 10.04 9.08
CA TYR A 94 -0.03 9.78 9.84
C TYR A 94 -0.31 9.20 11.22
N SER A 95 -1.46 9.50 11.82
CA SER A 95 -1.87 8.85 13.07
C SER A 95 -2.08 7.34 12.91
N ILE A 96 -2.49 6.86 11.72
CA ILE A 96 -2.66 5.44 11.43
C ILE A 96 -1.33 4.71 11.51
N ILE A 97 -0.36 5.13 10.70
CA ILE A 97 0.94 4.46 10.64
C ILE A 97 1.71 4.61 11.96
N ASN A 98 1.56 5.74 12.67
CA ASN A 98 2.20 5.93 13.97
C ASN A 98 1.65 4.99 15.04
N LYS A 99 0.33 4.80 15.11
CA LYS A 99 -0.31 3.85 16.05
C LYS A 99 0.10 2.41 15.75
N GLU A 100 0.13 2.04 14.47
CA GLU A 100 0.26 0.64 14.04
C GLU A 100 1.71 0.16 14.01
N LEU A 101 2.64 1.05 13.64
CA LEU A 101 4.04 0.71 13.49
C LEU A 101 4.95 1.39 14.51
N ASN A 102 4.45 2.22 15.43
CA ASN A 102 5.27 2.98 16.39
C ASN A 102 6.47 3.65 15.70
N MET A 103 6.21 4.73 14.96
CA MET A 103 7.18 5.29 14.01
C MET A 103 8.52 5.72 14.64
N ASN A 104 8.58 5.88 15.96
CA ASN A 104 9.81 6.11 16.72
C ASN A 104 10.91 5.06 16.48
N GLN A 105 10.56 3.85 16.03
CA GLN A 105 11.55 2.82 15.71
C GLN A 105 12.28 3.05 14.36
N PHE A 106 11.72 3.86 13.47
CA PHE A 106 12.24 4.10 12.12
C PHE A 106 13.08 5.38 12.05
N LYS A 107 14.23 5.43 12.73
CA LYS A 107 15.09 6.62 12.75
C LYS A 107 15.66 6.94 11.36
N LYS A 108 15.65 8.22 10.98
CA LYS A 108 16.20 8.74 9.71
C LYS A 108 15.62 8.08 8.46
N THR A 109 14.33 7.80 8.50
CA THR A 109 13.62 7.10 7.42
C THR A 109 12.70 8.07 6.70
N ARG A 110 12.45 7.83 5.42
CA ARG A 110 11.49 8.62 4.65
C ARG A 110 10.19 7.85 4.54
N VAL A 111 9.08 8.55 4.69
CA VAL A 111 7.74 7.99 4.55
C VAL A 111 7.12 8.59 3.30
N LEU A 112 6.89 7.75 2.30
CA LEU A 112 6.13 8.10 1.10
C LEU A 112 4.68 7.73 1.36
N ARG A 113 3.76 8.66 1.12
CA ARG A 113 2.33 8.42 1.29
C ARG A 113 1.65 8.31 -0.06
N PHE A 114 0.70 7.39 -0.14
CA PHE A 114 -0.05 7.12 -1.35
C PHE A 114 -1.55 7.22 -1.09
N HIS A 115 -2.24 7.83 -2.05
CA HIS A 115 -3.68 7.79 -2.17
C HIS A 115 -4.08 6.45 -2.76
N THR A 116 -5.09 5.81 -2.20
CA THR A 116 -5.61 4.51 -2.66
C THR A 116 -7.09 4.61 -3.02
N ASN A 117 -7.64 3.54 -3.58
CA ASN A 117 -9.05 3.49 -3.98
C ASN A 117 -10.00 3.10 -2.84
N PHE A 118 -9.48 2.87 -1.62
CA PHE A 118 -10.27 2.42 -0.49
C PHE A 118 -10.10 3.36 0.70
N LEU A 119 -11.19 3.61 1.40
CA LEU A 119 -11.24 4.48 2.55
C LEU A 119 -10.78 3.73 3.80
N ILE A 120 -10.13 4.46 4.71
CA ILE A 120 -10.05 4.07 6.12
C ILE A 120 -10.90 5.05 6.94
N ILE A 121 -11.68 4.53 7.88
CA ILE A 121 -12.67 5.30 8.64
C ILE A 121 -12.41 5.09 10.13
N ASN A 122 -12.42 6.18 10.89
CA ASN A 122 -12.55 6.16 12.34
C ASN A 122 -13.84 6.90 12.72
N GLU A 123 -14.89 6.13 13.03
CA GLU A 123 -16.22 6.67 13.32
C GLU A 123 -16.23 7.50 14.60
N ASP A 124 -15.52 7.04 15.65
CA ASP A 124 -15.45 7.72 16.95
C ASP A 124 -14.88 9.14 16.85
N ALA A 125 -13.85 9.31 16.02
CA ALA A 125 -13.21 10.60 15.77
C ALA A 125 -13.86 11.37 14.60
N GLN A 126 -14.83 10.78 13.89
CA GLN A 126 -15.44 11.32 12.68
C GLN A 126 -14.40 11.73 11.63
N ARG A 127 -13.43 10.85 11.36
CA ARG A 127 -12.37 11.08 10.38
C ARG A 127 -12.29 9.94 9.39
N ASP A 128 -11.97 10.29 8.15
CA ASP A 128 -11.73 9.33 7.08
C ASP A 128 -10.61 9.83 6.17
N THR A 129 -9.97 8.92 5.45
CA THR A 129 -8.96 9.25 4.44
C THR A 129 -8.74 8.13 3.45
N GLN A 130 -8.34 8.47 2.23
CA GLN A 130 -7.83 7.53 1.23
C GLN A 130 -6.29 7.58 1.13
N ASN A 131 -5.64 8.43 1.92
CA ASN A 131 -4.18 8.54 1.98
C ASN A 131 -3.64 7.55 3.02
N ASN A 132 -3.92 6.27 2.81
CA ASN A 132 -3.83 5.20 3.80
C ASN A 132 -2.84 4.09 3.43
N CYS A 133 -2.02 4.31 2.39
CA CYS A 133 -0.83 3.50 2.09
C CYS A 133 0.43 4.31 2.36
N PHE A 134 1.41 3.66 2.98
CA PHE A 134 2.68 4.24 3.35
C PHE A 134 3.82 3.31 2.96
N VAL A 135 4.87 3.91 2.41
CA VAL A 135 6.12 3.24 2.14
C VAL A 135 7.21 3.89 2.99
N ILE A 136 7.83 3.11 3.85
CA ILE A 136 8.89 3.52 4.76
C ILE A 136 10.20 3.03 4.14
N LEU A 137 11.04 3.98 3.70
CA LEU A 137 12.27 3.72 2.95
C LEU A 137 13.48 4.16 3.78
N SER A 138 14.39 3.22 4.08
CA SER A 138 15.59 3.46 4.87
C SER A 138 16.48 4.56 4.28
N GLU A 139 17.25 5.25 5.12
CA GLU A 139 18.21 6.26 4.68
C GLU A 139 19.19 5.72 3.62
N ASN A 140 19.62 4.48 3.80
CA ASN A 140 20.56 3.78 2.92
C ASN A 140 19.91 3.24 1.64
N LEU A 141 18.58 3.24 1.58
CA LEU A 141 17.77 2.71 0.49
C LEU A 141 17.90 1.18 0.30
N ASP A 142 18.32 0.47 1.34
CA ASP A 142 18.52 -0.98 1.36
C ASP A 142 17.33 -1.75 1.92
N SER A 143 16.40 -1.07 2.60
CA SER A 143 15.24 -1.69 3.22
C SER A 143 13.98 -0.84 3.01
N LEU A 144 12.88 -1.54 2.85
CA LEU A 144 11.58 -0.99 2.50
C LEU A 144 10.50 -1.64 3.34
N THR A 145 9.53 -0.88 3.81
CA THR A 145 8.30 -1.42 4.40
C THR A 145 7.09 -0.75 3.79
N VAL A 146 6.17 -1.55 3.26
CA VAL A 146 4.83 -1.10 2.85
C VAL A 146 3.89 -1.39 4.01
N TYR A 147 3.12 -0.38 4.42
CA TYR A 147 1.97 -0.54 5.27
C TYR A 147 0.75 0.11 4.62
N TYR A 148 -0.32 -0.65 4.50
CA TYR A 148 -1.58 -0.17 3.97
C TYR A 148 -2.73 -0.70 4.83
N ARG A 149 -3.72 0.16 5.08
CA ARG A 149 -4.92 -0.20 5.84
C ARG A 149 -6.16 0.41 5.24
N TRP A 150 -7.24 -0.36 5.17
CA TRP A 150 -8.55 0.08 4.69
C TRP A 150 -9.66 -0.46 5.58
N GLY A 151 -10.84 0.15 5.48
CA GLY A 151 -12.00 -0.13 6.32
C GLY A 151 -11.89 0.51 7.70
N ASP A 152 -12.41 -0.18 8.73
CA ASP A 152 -12.52 0.39 10.07
C ASP A 152 -11.17 0.46 10.83
N PHE A 153 -10.92 1.57 11.54
CA PHE A 153 -9.67 1.88 12.26
C PHE A 153 -9.80 2.12 13.77
#